data_AF-A0A5C3Q5H7-F1
#
_entry.id   AF-A0A5C3Q5H7-F1
#
_cell.length_a   1.000
_cell.length_b   1.000
_cell.length_c   1.000
_cell.angle_alpha   90.00
_cell.angle_beta   90.00
_cell.angle_gamma   90.00
#
_symmetry.space_group_name_H-M   'P 1'
#
loop_
_entity.id
_entity.type
_entity.pdbx_description
1 polymer ?
#
loop_
_entity_poly.entity_id
_entity_poly.type
_entity_poly.pdbx_seq_one_letter_code
_entity_poly.pdbx_strand_id
1 'polypeptide(L)' 'MNMACGEIPPDARKTSFALCTGCRIFSFCTAECHQQAWSSDILPHRGFCRTLGKLTDVWGTTMKDNHEKVYGPGPRAVS' A
#
# COMPACT_ATOMS: atom_id res chain seq x y z
N MET A 1 -4.01 3.70 -7.05
CA MET A 1 -3.92 3.99 -8.50
C MET A 1 -4.55 5.33 -8.75
N ASN A 2 -3.86 6.23 -9.44
CA ASN A 2 -4.41 7.54 -9.78
C ASN A 2 -5.20 7.49 -11.08
N MET A 3 -6.27 6.68 -11.12
CA MET A 3 -7.09 6.49 -12.32
C MET A 3 -7.62 7.81 -12.88
N ALA A 4 -7.86 8.81 -12.01
CA ALA A 4 -8.42 10.09 -12.38
C ALA A 4 -7.41 11.07 -13.00
N CYS A 5 -6.14 11.06 -12.57
CA CYS A 5 -5.13 11.92 -13.18
C CYS A 5 -4.27 11.20 -14.24
N GLY A 6 -4.41 9.88 -14.38
CA GLY A 6 -3.68 9.08 -15.38
C GLY A 6 -2.20 8.89 -15.10
N GLU A 7 -1.65 9.60 -14.11
CA GLU A 7 -0.24 9.52 -13.73
C GLU A 7 0.06 8.25 -12.94
N ILE A 8 1.20 7.62 -13.26
CA ILE A 8 1.75 6.55 -12.45
C ILE A 8 2.08 7.17 -11.09
N PRO A 9 1.49 6.69 -9.97
CA PRO A 9 1.88 7.17 -8.66
C PRO A 9 3.38 7.02 -8.55
N PRO A 10 4.10 8.09 -8.20
CA PRO A 10 5.54 8.01 -8.12
C PRO A 10 5.89 6.95 -7.06
N ASP A 11 7.00 6.24 -7.27
CA ASP A 11 7.35 5.03 -6.51
C ASP A 11 7.02 5.23 -5.02
N ALA A 12 6.21 4.35 -4.45
CA ALA A 12 5.79 4.44 -3.05
C ALA A 12 6.99 4.43 -2.09
N ARG A 13 8.17 3.98 -2.56
CA ARG A 13 9.45 4.05 -1.84
C ARG A 13 10.19 5.38 -1.98
N LYS A 14 9.85 6.20 -2.98
CA LYS A 14 10.57 7.44 -3.34
C LYS A 14 9.77 8.72 -3.11
N THR A 15 8.49 8.62 -2.74
CA THR A 15 7.65 9.82 -2.61
C THR A 15 7.11 10.07 -1.22
N SER A 16 6.98 11.36 -0.94
CA SER A 16 6.49 11.95 0.30
C SER A 16 5.00 11.75 0.53
N PHE A 17 4.24 11.31 -0.48
CA PHE A 17 2.85 10.94 -0.27
C PHE A 17 2.78 9.52 0.27
N ALA A 18 2.52 9.44 1.58
CA ALA A 18 2.47 8.19 2.32
C ALA A 18 1.48 7.21 1.68
N LEU A 19 1.78 5.92 1.83
CA LEU A 19 0.84 4.83 1.57
C LEU A 19 -0.50 5.14 2.25
N CYS A 20 -1.60 4.70 1.62
CA CYS A 20 -2.93 4.77 2.22
C CYS A 20 -2.88 4.25 3.66
N THR A 21 -3.33 5.05 4.63
CA THR A 21 -3.26 4.69 6.05
C THR A 21 -4.12 3.48 6.41
N GLY A 22 -5.14 3.19 5.60
CA GLY A 22 -6.02 2.03 5.78
C GLY A 22 -5.39 0.73 5.29
N CYS A 23 -5.06 0.65 4.00
CA CYS A 23 -4.55 -0.60 3.42
C CYS A 23 -3.02 -0.72 3.45
N ARG A 24 -2.29 0.38 3.56
CA ARG A 24 -0.82 0.46 3.47
C ARG A 24 -0.19 -0.17 2.21
N ILE A 25 -0.97 -0.32 1.14
CA ILE A 25 -0.50 -0.92 -0.14
C ILE A 25 -0.43 0.11 -1.26
N PHE A 26 -1.47 0.93 -1.42
CA PHE A 26 -1.54 1.89 -2.52
C PHE A 26 -0.98 3.26 -2.10
N SER A 27 -0.17 3.86 -2.97
CA SER A 27 0.17 5.29 -2.94
C SER A 27 -0.67 6.06 -3.95
N PHE A 28 -0.76 7.37 -3.74
CA PHE A 28 -1.45 8.32 -4.60
C PHE A 28 -0.59 9.56 -4.79
N CYS A 29 -0.76 10.29 -5.90
CA CYS A 29 0.00 11.53 -6.11
C CYS A 29 -0.36 12.61 -5.08
N THR A 30 -1.65 12.72 -4.75
CA THR A 30 -2.21 13.74 -3.84
C THR A 30 -3.40 13.19 -3.06
N ALA A 31 -3.86 13.94 -2.05
CA ALA A 31 -5.08 13.63 -1.31
C ALA A 31 -6.32 13.63 -2.23
N GLU A 32 -6.37 14.51 -3.23
CA GLU A 32 -7.45 14.56 -4.22
C GLU A 32 -7.45 13.29 -5.09
N CYS A 33 -6.28 12.83 -5.53
CA CYS A 33 -6.17 11.57 -6.28
C CYS A 33 -6.63 10.38 -5.43
N HIS A 34 -6.33 10.38 -4.12
CA HIS A 34 -6.85 9.38 -3.20
C HIS A 34 -8.38 9.44 -3.08
N GLN A 35 -8.96 10.64 -2.92
CA GLN A 35 -10.40 10.82 -2.76
C GLN A 35 -11.19 10.43 -4.04
N GLN A 36 -10.67 10.78 -5.20
CA GLN A 36 -11.24 10.39 -6.49
C GLN A 36 -11.18 8.87 -6.67
N ALA A 37 -10.04 8.24 -6.35
CA ALA A 37 -9.91 6.79 -6.38
C ALA A 37 -10.77 6.09 -5.31
N TRP A 38 -11.07 6.75 -4.19
CA TRP A 38 -11.89 6.19 -3.10
C TRP A 38 -13.28 5.77 -3.56
N SER A 39 -13.87 6.60 -4.44
CA SER A 39 -15.27 6.53 -4.86
C SER A 39 -15.44 6.27 -6.36
N SER A 40 -14.36 5.92 -7.06
CA SER A 40 -14.36 5.74 -8.51
C SER A 40 -15.34 4.66 -8.96
N ASP A 41 -16.07 4.91 -10.05
CA ASP A 41 -17.06 3.97 -10.59
C ASP A 41 -16.42 2.73 -11.22
N ILE A 42 -15.15 2.82 -11.65
CA ILE A 42 -14.46 1.73 -12.34
C ILE A 42 -13.89 0.73 -11.32
N LEU A 43 -13.20 1.25 -10.30
CA LEU A 43 -12.52 0.43 -9.29
C LEU A 43 -12.38 1.21 -7.99
N PRO A 44 -13.44 1.27 -7.16
CA PRO A 44 -13.46 2.11 -5.96
C PRO A 44 -12.53 1.54 -4.89
N HIS A 45 -11.52 2.31 -4.48
CA HIS A 45 -10.55 1.88 -3.46
C HIS A 45 -11.24 1.47 -2.15
N ARG A 46 -12.34 2.15 -1.79
CA ARG A 46 -13.13 1.86 -0.59
C ARG A 46 -13.54 0.39 -0.48
N GLY A 47 -13.88 -0.27 -1.59
CA GLY A 47 -14.43 -1.63 -1.59
C GLY A 47 -13.42 -2.68 -1.13
N PHE A 48 -12.14 -2.47 -1.38
CA PHE A 48 -11.08 -3.44 -1.07
C PHE A 48 -10.04 -2.93 -0.08
N CYS A 49 -10.03 -1.63 0.26
CA CYS A 49 -9.07 -1.04 1.19
C CYS A 49 -9.00 -1.82 2.52
N ARG A 50 -10.16 -2.15 3.10
CA ARG A 50 -10.22 -2.90 4.36
C ARG A 50 -9.68 -4.33 4.22
N THR A 51 -10.01 -5.03 3.15
CA THR A 51 -9.55 -6.40 2.90
C THR A 51 -8.04 -6.44 2.75
N LEU A 52 -7.49 -5.50 1.98
CA LEU A 52 -6.05 -5.36 1.82
C LEU A 52 -5.34 -4.99 3.12
N GLY A 53 -5.93 -4.11 3.94
CA GLY A 53 -5.38 -3.79 5.26
C GLY A 53 -5.20 -5.04 6.13
N LYS A 54 -6.20 -5.92 6.18
CA LYS A 54 -6.10 -7.21 6.89
C LYS A 54 -4.95 -8.08 6.36
N LEU A 55 -4.71 -8.08 5.04
CA LEU A 55 -3.59 -8.82 4.46
C LEU A 55 -2.25 -8.24 4.95
N THR A 56 -2.12 -6.92 5.07
CA THR A 56 -0.90 -6.32 5.63
C THR A 56 -0.69 -6.61 7.12
N ASP A 57 -1.77 -6.86 7.86
CA ASP A 57 -1.65 -7.31 9.25
C ASP A 57 -1.06 -8.73 9.34
N VAL A 58 -1.32 -9.59 8.35
CA VAL A 58 -0.79 -10.96 8.29
C VAL A 58 0.60 -11.02 7.64
N TRP A 59 0.80 -10.36 6.49
CA TRP A 59 2.02 -10.45 5.68
C TRP A 59 2.94 -9.23 5.79
N GLY A 60 2.54 -8.19 6.51
CA GLY A 60 3.32 -6.96 6.58
C GLY A 60 3.24 -6.13 5.30
N THR A 61 4.10 -5.11 5.23
CA THR A 61 4.10 -4.12 4.14
C THR A 61 5.39 -4.15 3.31
N THR A 62 6.39 -4.89 3.77
CA THR A 62 7.67 -5.09 3.08
C THR A 62 8.02 -6.58 3.00
N MET A 63 8.94 -6.95 2.10
CA MET A 63 9.45 -8.33 2.04
C MET A 63 10.11 -8.75 3.35
N LYS A 64 10.74 -7.80 4.06
CA LYS A 64 11.31 -8.03 5.38
C LYS A 64 10.20 -8.34 6.39
N ASP A 65 9.17 -7.50 6.47
CA ASP A 65 8.02 -7.72 7.38
C ASP A 65 7.36 -9.07 7.10
N ASN A 66 7.17 -9.40 5.81
CA ASN A 66 6.58 -10.66 5.39
C ASN A 66 7.41 -11.85 5.84
N HIS A 67 8.73 -11.78 5.61
CA HIS A 67 9.63 -12.83 6.04
C HIS A 67 9.57 -13.02 7.55
N GLU A 68 9.63 -11.93 8.32
CA GLU A 68 9.57 -11.97 9.78
C GLU A 68 8.25 -12.54 10.31
N LYS A 69 7.11 -12.17 9.70
CA LYS A 69 5.79 -12.63 10.12
C LYS A 69 5.49 -14.08 9.74
N VAL A 70 5.92 -14.51 8.54
CA VAL A 70 5.59 -15.85 8.01
C VAL A 70 6.60 -16.90 8.45
N TYR A 71 7.89 -16.57 8.45
CA TYR A 71 8.97 -17.53 8.70
C TYR A 71 9.70 -17.28 10.04
N GLY A 72 9.40 -16.19 10.75
CA GLY A 72 10.13 -15.77 11.94
C GLY A 72 11.38 -14.95 11.60
N PRO A 73 12.15 -14.53 12.63
CA PRO A 73 13.37 -13.75 12.41
C PRO A 73 14.35 -14.56 11.54
N GLY A 74 14.75 -13.98 10.41
CA GLY A 74 15.76 -14.57 9.54
C GLY A 74 17.08 -14.77 10.31
N PRO A 75 17.95 -15.69 9.86
CA PRO A 75 19.25 -15.88 10.51
C PRO A 75 19.98 -14.53 10.57
N ARG A 76 20.46 -14.16 11.76
CA ARG A 76 21.31 -12.97 11.91
C ARG A 76 22.46 -13.12 10.91
N ALA A 77 22.63 -12.11 10.05
CA ALA A 77 23.82 -12.01 9.23
C ALA A 77 25.02 -12.09 10.19
N VAL A 78 25.80 -13.17 10.06
CA VAL A 78 27.06 -13.31 10.79
C VAL A 78 28.01 -12.32 10.13
N SER A 79 28.25 -11.20 10.81
CA SER A 79 29.26 -10.21 10.48
C SER A 79 30.66 -10.74 10.75
#